data_AF-A0A6P5A0Z7-F1
#
_entry.id   AF-A0A6P5A0Z7-F1
#
_cell.length_a   1.000
_cell.length_b   1.000
_cell.length_c   1.000
_cell.angle_alpha   90.00
_cell.angle_beta   90.00
_cell.angle_gamma   90.00
#
_symmetry.space_group_name_H-M   'P 1'
#
loop_
_entity.id
_entity.type
_entity.pdbx_description
1 polymer ?
#
loop_
_entity_poly.entity_id
_entity_poly.type
_entity_poly.pdbx_seq_one_letter_code
_entity_poly.pdbx_strand_id
1 'polypeptide(L)'
;MSVQDLVQVYLSLIRPVLEYGHVLLVGCSEEQAASMERVQRRALRIISRGGRRSEPTLPSLKERREAAAVSLFKAMLNPEHPLHDLVPAQRQSVTGRSLRNSHNITVPHARTKRLQQSFLHHTIRLYNNLP
;
A
#
# COMPACT_ATOMS: atom_id res chain seq x y z
N MET A 1 3.06 -31.63 -8.80
CA MET A 1 2.80 -30.18 -8.63
C MET A 1 3.51 -29.39 -9.70
N SER A 2 2.71 -28.69 -10.50
CA SER A 2 3.16 -27.67 -11.44
C SER A 2 3.69 -26.45 -10.67
N VAL A 3 4.40 -25.54 -11.36
CA VAL A 3 4.79 -24.24 -10.78
C VAL A 3 3.56 -23.42 -10.42
N GLN A 4 2.51 -23.48 -11.25
CA GLN A 4 1.27 -22.74 -11.06
C GLN A 4 0.54 -23.19 -9.80
N ASP A 5 0.49 -24.49 -9.52
CA ASP A 5 -0.15 -25.02 -8.30
C ASP A 5 0.55 -24.46 -7.05
N LEU A 6 1.87 -24.42 -7.05
CA LEU A 6 2.66 -23.93 -5.92
C LEU A 6 2.52 -22.41 -5.74
N VAL A 7 2.41 -21.65 -6.85
CA VAL A 7 2.07 -20.23 -6.80
C VAL A 7 0.69 -20.05 -6.19
N GLN A 8 -0.30 -20.85 -6.60
CA GLN A 8 -1.65 -20.77 -6.07
C GLN A 8 -1.69 -21.06 -4.57
N VAL A 9 -0.93 -22.05 -4.10
CA VAL A 9 -0.77 -22.34 -2.66
C VAL A 9 -0.15 -21.15 -1.92
N TYR A 10 0.91 -20.54 -2.48
CA TYR A 10 1.50 -19.33 -1.89
C TYR A 10 0.49 -18.16 -1.82
N LEU A 11 -0.24 -17.91 -2.89
CA LEU A 11 -1.21 -16.82 -2.99
C LEU A 11 -2.43 -17.02 -2.09
N SER A 12 -2.85 -18.26 -1.84
CA SER A 12 -4.03 -18.57 -1.04
C SER A 12 -3.75 -18.73 0.46
N LEU A 13 -2.56 -19.21 0.83
CA LEU A 13 -2.25 -19.54 2.23
C LEU A 13 -1.25 -18.56 2.87
N ILE A 14 -0.18 -18.20 2.16
CA ILE A 14 0.94 -17.45 2.75
C ILE A 14 0.77 -15.95 2.55
N ARG A 15 0.46 -15.52 1.31
CA ARG A 15 0.31 -14.11 0.97
C ARG A 15 -0.77 -13.40 1.80
N PRO A 16 -1.96 -13.97 2.07
CA PRO A 16 -2.98 -13.29 2.88
C PRO A 16 -2.52 -13.02 4.30
N VAL A 17 -1.71 -13.91 4.90
CA VAL A 17 -1.13 -13.71 6.23
C VAL A 17 -0.14 -12.54 6.23
N LEU A 18 0.65 -12.38 5.17
CA LEU A 18 1.58 -11.26 5.02
C LEU A 18 0.88 -9.92 4.72
N GLU A 19 -0.26 -9.97 4.03
CA GLU A 19 -1.02 -8.80 3.58
C GLU A 19 -2.12 -8.38 4.57
N TYR A 20 -2.41 -9.21 5.57
CA TYR A 20 -3.39 -8.88 6.60
C TYR A 20 -3.01 -7.57 7.30
N GLY A 21 -3.89 -6.57 7.22
CA GLY A 21 -3.64 -5.26 7.82
C GLY A 21 -2.47 -4.48 7.21
N HIS A 22 -1.89 -4.91 6.09
CA HIS A 22 -0.69 -4.28 5.52
C HIS A 22 -0.88 -2.78 5.19
N VAL A 23 -2.11 -2.33 4.98
CA VAL A 23 -2.46 -0.92 4.75
C VAL A 23 -2.01 -0.02 5.92
N LEU A 24 -2.07 -0.53 7.15
CA LEU A 24 -1.59 0.19 8.33
C LEU A 24 -0.06 0.31 8.37
N LEU A 25 0.64 -0.59 7.68
CA LEU A 25 2.09 -0.68 7.61
C LEU A 25 2.68 0.04 6.39
N VAL A 26 1.92 0.94 5.76
CA VAL A 26 2.35 1.63 4.53
C VAL A 26 3.64 2.45 4.74
N GLY A 27 3.79 3.10 5.90
CA GLY A 27 4.99 3.86 6.25
C GLY A 27 6.00 3.09 7.11
N CYS A 28 6.08 1.76 6.98
CA CYS A 28 7.14 1.00 7.65
C CYS A 28 8.53 1.40 7.14
N SER A 29 9.58 1.09 7.90
CA SER A 29 10.96 1.36 7.43
C SER A 29 11.31 0.50 6.22
N GLU A 30 12.31 0.91 5.45
CA GLU A 30 12.81 0.14 4.31
C GLU A 30 13.34 -1.24 4.74
N GLU A 31 13.97 -1.32 5.91
CA GLU A 31 14.43 -2.59 6.49
C GLU A 31 13.27 -3.54 6.82
N GLN A 32 12.18 -2.99 7.38
CA GLN A 32 10.96 -3.76 7.67
C GLN A 32 10.29 -4.24 6.37
N ALA A 33 10.18 -3.36 5.37
CA ALA A 33 9.66 -3.72 4.06
C ALA A 33 10.52 -4.80 3.40
N ALA A 34 11.84 -4.66 3.43
CA ALA A 34 12.77 -5.65 2.91
C ALA A 34 12.65 -6.99 3.64
N SER A 35 12.43 -6.97 4.96
CA SER A 35 12.20 -8.17 5.76
C SER A 35 10.96 -8.95 5.30
N MET A 36 9.85 -8.26 5.06
CA MET A 36 8.64 -8.87 4.51
C MET A 36 8.88 -9.40 3.10
N GLU A 37 9.58 -8.63 2.25
CA GLU A 37 9.88 -9.03 0.87
C GLU A 37 10.78 -10.28 0.81
N ARG A 38 11.68 -10.48 1.79
CA ARG A 38 12.47 -11.72 1.90
C ARG A 38 11.59 -12.97 2.02
N VAL A 39 10.43 -12.88 2.66
CA VAL A 39 9.49 -14.02 2.78
C VAL A 39 8.95 -14.39 1.41
N GLN A 40 8.50 -13.40 0.62
CA GLN A 40 8.05 -13.60 -0.75
C GLN A 40 9.16 -14.16 -1.64
N ARG A 41 10.37 -13.58 -1.61
CA ARG A 41 11.52 -14.07 -2.38
C ARG A 41 11.89 -15.51 -2.02
N ARG A 42 11.85 -15.86 -0.73
CA ARG A 42 12.12 -17.24 -0.29
C ARG A 42 11.06 -18.20 -0.81
N ALA A 43 9.78 -17.83 -0.76
CA ALA A 43 8.70 -18.63 -1.34
C ALA A 43 8.90 -18.83 -2.85
N LEU A 44 9.18 -17.77 -3.60
CA LEU A 44 9.44 -17.84 -5.04
C LEU A 44 10.63 -18.74 -5.38
N ARG A 45 11.71 -18.67 -4.59
CA ARG A 45 12.88 -19.55 -4.76
C ARG A 45 12.57 -21.03 -4.50
N ILE A 46 11.67 -21.33 -3.54
CA ILE A 46 11.21 -22.70 -3.30
C ILE A 46 10.37 -23.19 -4.48
N ILE A 47 9.44 -22.37 -4.96
CA ILE A 47 8.58 -22.65 -6.11
C ILE A 47 9.41 -22.92 -7.37
N SER A 48 10.45 -22.12 -7.62
CA SER A 48 11.36 -22.26 -8.76
C SER A 48 12.37 -23.39 -8.62
N ARG A 49 12.35 -24.13 -7.51
CA ARG A 49 13.36 -25.15 -7.15
C ARG A 49 14.79 -24.59 -7.22
N GLY A 50 14.98 -23.37 -6.72
CA GLY A 50 16.26 -22.68 -6.74
C GLY A 50 16.70 -22.23 -8.14
N GLY A 51 15.76 -21.84 -9.00
CA GLY A 51 16.04 -21.37 -10.37
C GLY A 51 16.07 -22.46 -11.44
N ARG A 52 15.76 -23.71 -11.10
CA ARG A 52 15.66 -24.82 -12.07
C ARG A 52 14.37 -24.78 -12.90
N ARG A 53 13.41 -23.95 -12.48
CA ARG A 53 12.15 -23.68 -13.19
C ARG A 53 12.01 -22.17 -13.37
N SER A 54 11.18 -21.75 -14.32
CA SER A 54 10.81 -20.35 -14.49
C SER A 54 10.32 -19.75 -13.16
N GLU A 55 10.89 -18.61 -12.79
CA GLU A 55 10.45 -17.86 -11.62
C GLU A 55 9.17 -17.09 -11.94
N PRO A 56 8.09 -17.30 -11.18
CA PRO A 56 6.86 -16.56 -11.39
C PRO A 56 7.06 -15.09 -11.05
N THR A 57 6.66 -14.21 -11.97
CA THR A 57 6.68 -12.76 -11.75
C THR A 57 5.49 -12.39 -10.89
N LEU A 58 5.75 -12.02 -9.64
CA LEU A 58 4.73 -11.45 -8.74
C LEU A 58 5.10 -10.00 -8.41
N PRO A 59 4.10 -9.11 -8.27
CA PRO A 59 4.36 -7.75 -7.78
C PRO A 59 4.94 -7.79 -6.37
N SER A 60 5.73 -6.76 -6.04
CA SER A 60 6.33 -6.65 -4.71
C SER A 60 5.25 -6.45 -3.64
N LEU A 61 5.53 -6.87 -2.40
CA LEU A 61 4.62 -6.65 -1.29
C LEU A 61 4.47 -5.16 -0.97
N LYS A 62 5.48 -4.35 -1.29
CA LYS A 62 5.44 -2.88 -1.15
C LYS A 62 4.42 -2.26 -2.11
N GLU A 63 4.54 -2.54 -3.41
CA GLU A 63 3.61 -2.00 -4.42
C GLU A 63 2.17 -2.40 -4.11
N ARG A 64 1.95 -3.66 -3.73
CA ARG A 64 0.61 -4.15 -3.36
C ARG A 64 0.05 -3.41 -2.15
N ARG A 65 0.87 -3.14 -1.15
CA ARG A 65 0.47 -2.40 0.04
C ARG A 65 0.10 -0.96 -0.27
N GLU A 66 0.92 -0.28 -1.07
CA GLU A 66 0.65 1.10 -1.50
C GLU A 66 -0.65 1.16 -2.32
N ALA A 67 -0.86 0.22 -3.23
CA ALA A 67 -2.09 0.10 -4.00
C ALA A 67 -3.32 -0.15 -3.12
N ALA A 68 -3.22 -1.06 -2.14
CA ALA A 68 -4.30 -1.33 -1.19
C ALA A 68 -4.61 -0.12 -0.31
N ALA A 69 -3.58 0.61 0.14
CA ALA A 69 -3.74 1.84 0.92
C ALA A 69 -4.49 2.91 0.12
N VAL A 70 -4.06 3.15 -1.12
CA VAL A 70 -4.74 4.07 -2.05
C VAL A 70 -6.18 3.63 -2.31
N SER A 71 -6.42 2.33 -2.52
CA SER A 71 -7.76 1.79 -2.74
C SER A 71 -8.68 2.04 -1.54
N LEU A 72 -8.19 1.79 -0.32
CA LEU A 72 -8.94 2.08 0.89
C LEU A 72 -9.21 3.58 1.01
N PHE A 73 -8.20 4.42 0.78
CA PHE A 73 -8.35 5.87 0.86
C PHE A 73 -9.38 6.40 -0.15
N LYS A 74 -9.39 5.87 -1.38
CA LYS A 74 -10.43 6.18 -2.38
C LYS A 74 -11.83 5.82 -1.88
N ALA A 75 -11.99 4.67 -1.22
CA ALA A 75 -13.26 4.29 -0.62
C ALA A 75 -13.67 5.23 0.52
N MET A 76 -12.70 5.71 1.32
CA MET A 76 -12.95 6.69 2.39
C MET A 76 -13.45 8.05 1.86
N LEU A 77 -13.19 8.40 0.60
CA LEU A 77 -13.70 9.64 0.01
C LEU A 77 -15.24 9.63 -0.13
N ASN A 78 -15.87 8.45 -0.11
CA ASN A 78 -17.33 8.34 -0.16
C ASN A 78 -17.95 8.76 1.19
N PRO A 79 -18.95 9.65 1.21
CA PRO A 79 -19.59 10.11 2.46
C PRO A 79 -20.23 9.00 3.31
N GLU A 80 -20.66 7.91 2.69
CA GLU A 80 -21.26 6.76 3.39
C GLU A 80 -20.21 5.83 4.02
N HIS A 81 -18.93 6.04 3.74
CA HIS A 81 -17.88 5.20 4.29
C HIS A 81 -17.70 5.51 5.79
N PRO A 82 -17.59 4.51 6.68
CA PRO A 82 -17.52 4.74 8.13
C PRO A 82 -16.28 5.53 8.59
N LEU A 83 -15.26 5.63 7.73
CA LEU A 83 -14.04 6.40 7.99
C LEU A 83 -13.98 7.73 7.23
N HIS A 84 -15.08 8.16 6.60
CA HIS A 84 -15.12 9.38 5.80
C HIS A 84 -14.69 10.62 6.61
N ASP A 85 -15.13 10.71 7.86
CA ASP A 85 -14.83 11.84 8.74
C ASP A 85 -13.33 12.02 9.05
N LEU A 86 -12.51 10.99 8.81
CA LEU A 86 -11.06 11.05 8.98
C LEU A 86 -10.33 11.66 7.77
N VAL A 87 -11.03 11.83 6.65
CA VAL A 87 -10.46 12.38 5.41
C VAL A 87 -10.32 13.90 5.53
N PRO A 88 -9.11 14.46 5.35
CA PRO A 88 -8.93 15.91 5.34
C PRO A 88 -9.62 16.58 4.15
N ALA A 89 -10.01 17.84 4.33
CA ALA A 89 -10.62 18.62 3.27
C ALA A 89 -9.69 18.84 2.05
N GLN A 90 -10.31 18.95 0.87
CA GLN A 90 -9.61 19.34 -0.36
C GLN A 90 -9.00 20.74 -0.24
N ARG A 91 -7.86 20.95 -0.90
CA ARG A 91 -7.13 22.22 -0.83
C ARG A 91 -7.96 23.43 -1.28
N GLN A 92 -8.84 23.24 -2.26
CA GLN A 92 -9.77 24.29 -2.68
C GLN A 92 -10.72 24.72 -1.56
N SER A 93 -11.28 23.76 -0.81
CA SER A 93 -12.18 24.04 0.32
C SER A 93 -11.47 24.78 1.46
N VAL A 94 -10.17 24.55 1.64
CA VAL A 94 -9.38 25.18 2.71
C VAL A 94 -8.90 26.58 2.32
N THR A 95 -8.43 26.75 1.09
CA THR A 95 -7.80 28.02 0.65
C THR A 95 -8.76 28.99 -0.04
N GLY A 96 -9.90 28.51 -0.54
CA GLY A 96 -10.87 29.31 -1.29
C GLY A 96 -10.37 29.82 -2.65
N ARG A 97 -9.21 29.34 -3.12
CA ARG A 97 -8.56 29.79 -4.36
C ARG A 97 -8.42 28.64 -5.36
N SER A 98 -8.53 28.96 -6.65
CA SER A 98 -8.22 28.01 -7.73
C SER A 98 -6.71 27.93 -7.91
N LEU A 99 -6.10 26.93 -7.28
CA LEU A 99 -4.69 26.58 -7.43
C LEU A 99 -4.55 25.43 -8.43
N ARG A 100 -3.36 25.26 -9.03
CA ARG A 100 -3.07 24.09 -9.90
C ARG A 100 -3.25 22.74 -9.20
N ASN A 101 -3.17 22.73 -7.87
CA ASN A 101 -3.39 21.57 -7.01
C ASN A 101 -4.66 21.71 -6.15
N SER A 102 -5.66 22.45 -6.63
CA SER A 102 -6.95 22.65 -5.97
C SER A 102 -7.63 21.33 -5.59
N HIS A 103 -7.55 20.34 -6.49
CA HIS A 103 -8.14 19.02 -6.35
C HIS A 103 -7.38 18.10 -5.39
N ASN A 104 -6.16 18.46 -4.98
CA ASN A 104 -5.37 17.64 -4.06
C ASN A 104 -5.96 17.70 -2.65
N ILE A 105 -5.91 16.57 -1.96
CA ILE A 105 -6.29 16.50 -0.55
C ILE A 105 -5.20 17.17 0.28
N THR A 106 -5.59 18.00 1.25
CA THR A 106 -4.64 18.69 2.13
C THR A 106 -4.00 17.67 3.08
N VAL A 107 -2.68 17.50 3.00
CA VAL A 107 -1.94 16.69 3.97
C VAL A 107 -1.92 17.45 5.31
N PRO A 108 -2.42 16.86 6.42
CA PRO A 108 -2.37 17.51 7.72
C PRO A 108 -0.93 17.76 8.18
N HIS A 109 -0.74 18.77 9.02
CA HIS A 109 0.58 19.10 9.54
C HIS A 109 1.03 18.02 10.54
N ALA A 110 2.26 17.51 10.34
CA ALA A 110 2.84 16.49 11.20
C ALA A 110 4.25 16.88 11.64
N ARG A 111 4.43 17.07 12.96
CA ARG A 111 5.72 17.43 13.59
C ARG A 111 6.74 16.30 13.59
N THR A 112 6.27 15.05 13.64
CA THR A 112 7.13 13.87 13.80
C THR A 112 7.15 13.03 12.52
N LYS A 113 8.31 12.44 12.21
CA LYS A 113 8.44 11.48 11.10
C LYS A 113 7.47 10.31 11.25
N ARG A 114 7.25 9.83 12.48
CA ARG A 114 6.30 8.74 12.76
C ARG A 114 4.88 9.08 12.30
N LEU A 115 4.38 10.28 12.60
CA LEU A 115 3.06 10.70 12.14
C LEU A 115 3.03 10.92 10.62
N GLN A 116 4.09 11.45 10.02
CA GLN A 116 4.20 11.58 8.57
C GLN A 116 4.15 10.23 7.83
N GLN A 117 4.61 9.17 8.49
CA GLN A 117 4.57 7.79 8.00
C GLN A 117 3.30 7.03 8.40
N SER A 118 2.38 7.66 9.13
CA SER A 118 1.07 7.05 9.42
C SER A 118 0.25 6.88 8.13
N PHE A 119 -0.70 5.95 8.17
CA PHE A 119 -1.57 5.62 7.04
C PHE A 119 -2.13 6.86 6.32
N LEU A 120 -2.80 7.77 7.02
CA LEU A 120 -3.42 8.94 6.39
C LEU A 120 -2.39 9.84 5.69
N HIS A 121 -1.34 10.25 6.40
CA HIS A 121 -0.36 11.19 5.85
C HIS A 121 0.39 10.61 4.66
N HIS A 122 0.81 9.35 4.78
CA HIS A 122 1.55 8.67 3.73
C HIS A 122 0.65 8.41 2.51
N THR A 123 -0.57 7.90 2.73
CA THR A 123 -1.49 7.54 1.64
C THR A 123 -2.02 8.77 0.91
N ILE A 124 -2.29 9.88 1.60
CA ILE A 124 -2.67 11.14 0.93
C ILE A 124 -1.55 11.61 -0.02
N ARG A 125 -0.28 11.49 0.38
CA ARG A 125 0.85 11.82 -0.49
C ARG A 125 0.91 10.90 -1.70
N LEU A 126 0.75 9.59 -1.49
CA LEU A 126 0.68 8.62 -2.60
C LEU A 126 -0.46 8.97 -3.56
N TYR A 127 -1.66 9.20 -3.04
CA TYR A 127 -2.85 9.54 -3.81
C TYR A 127 -2.68 10.83 -4.62
N ASN A 128 -2.14 11.89 -4.00
CA ASN A 128 -1.91 13.17 -4.66
C ASN A 128 -0.81 13.13 -5.75
N ASN A 129 0.04 12.10 -5.74
CA ASN A 129 1.10 11.90 -6.73
C ASN A 129 0.68 10.98 -7.88
N LEU A 130 -0.53 10.41 -7.85
CA LEU A 130 -1.05 9.63 -8.95
C LEU A 130 -1.35 10.55 -10.14
N PRO A 131 -1.06 10.10 -11.38
CA PRO A 131 -1.36 10.85 -12.59
C PRO A 131 -2.86 10.99 -12.85
#